data_AF-A0A7J3QT96-F1
#
_entry.id   AF-A0A7J3QT96-F1
#
_cell.length_a   1.000
_cell.length_b   1.000
_cell.length_c   1.000
_cell.angle_alpha   90.00
_cell.angle_beta   90.00
_cell.angle_gamma   90.00
#
_symmetry.space_group_name_H-M   'P 1'
#
loop_
_entity.id
_entity.type
_entity.pdbx_description
1 polymer ?
#
loop_
_entity_poly.entity_id
_entity_poly.type
_entity_poly.pdbx_seq_one_letter_code
_entity_poly.pdbx_strand_id
1 'polypeptide(L)'
;MLRWKRQSVYEIVNIFSKCPRMVFLTTTGAYNLMTIMVAEDADTLNAIVHECSARAQMNIRRSEATIGEAPVVPKYLPIKIIATKEDEVAPCGINCGKCPRYEQRKCLACPTTKYYRGPL
;
A
#
# COMPACT_ATOMS: atom_id res chain seq x y z
N MET A 1 22.55 3.01 -20.14
CA MET A 1 22.75 4.10 -19.16
C MET A 1 21.37 4.54 -18.65
N LEU A 2 20.81 3.81 -17.68
CA LEU A 2 19.49 4.14 -17.12
C LEU A 2 19.65 5.27 -16.10
N ARG A 3 19.14 6.44 -16.45
CA ARG A 3 19.11 7.64 -15.61
C ARG A 3 18.06 7.40 -14.50
N TRP A 4 18.48 6.81 -13.38
CA TRP A 4 17.61 6.60 -12.21
C TRP A 4 17.12 7.95 -11.70
N LYS A 5 15.89 8.34 -12.06
CA LYS A 5 15.26 9.56 -11.57
C LYS A 5 14.94 9.34 -10.10
N ARG A 6 15.67 10.01 -9.22
CA ARG A 6 15.45 9.97 -7.77
C ARG A 6 14.01 10.44 -7.50
N GLN A 7 13.17 9.58 -6.93
CA GLN A 7 11.82 10.00 -6.53
C GLN A 7 11.94 10.90 -5.31
N SER A 8 11.26 12.03 -5.36
CA SER A 8 11.11 12.93 -4.23
C SER A 8 10.14 12.35 -3.19
N VAL A 9 10.23 12.83 -1.95
CA VAL A 9 9.26 12.49 -0.90
C VAL A 9 7.83 12.83 -1.34
N TYR A 10 7.64 13.92 -2.08
CA TYR A 10 6.34 14.31 -2.62
C TYR A 10 5.77 13.30 -3.61
N GLU A 11 6.60 12.66 -4.44
CA GLU A 11 6.13 11.62 -5.36
C GLU A 11 5.69 10.37 -4.59
N ILE A 12 6.41 9.98 -3.54
CA ILE A 12 6.03 8.88 -2.66
C ILE A 12 4.70 9.19 -1.96
N VAL A 13 4.55 10.40 -1.42
CA VAL A 13 3.31 10.85 -0.79
C VAL A 13 2.14 10.82 -1.78
N ASN A 14 2.34 11.28 -3.02
CA ASN A 14 1.31 11.26 -4.05
C ASN A 14 0.89 9.85 -4.49
N ILE A 15 1.82 8.88 -4.46
CA ILE A 15 1.51 7.48 -4.73
C ILE A 15 0.69 6.89 -3.56
N PHE A 16 1.18 7.05 -2.34
CA PHE A 16 0.56 6.42 -1.16
C PHE A 16 -0.72 7.08 -0.70
N SER A 17 -0.92 8.37 -0.98
CA SER A 17 -2.19 9.05 -0.75
C SER A 17 -3.34 8.45 -1.58
N LYS A 18 -3.03 7.76 -2.68
CA LYS A 18 -4.00 7.05 -3.54
C LYS A 18 -4.22 5.60 -3.15
N CYS A 19 -3.44 5.05 -2.23
CA CYS A 19 -3.62 3.67 -1.77
C CYS A 19 -4.91 3.53 -0.95
N PRO A 20 -5.87 2.65 -1.32
CA PRO A 20 -7.13 2.53 -0.58
C PRO A 20 -6.97 2.02 0.85
N ARG A 21 -5.87 1.29 1.11
CA ARG A 21 -5.51 0.76 2.43
C ARG A 21 -4.81 1.77 3.33
N MET A 22 -4.53 2.97 2.83
CA MET A 22 -3.86 4.01 3.60
C MET A 22 -4.89 4.72 4.50
N VAL A 23 -4.72 4.58 5.81
CA VAL A 23 -5.56 5.24 6.83
C VAL A 23 -4.94 6.55 7.29
N PHE A 24 -3.62 6.57 7.41
CA PHE A 24 -2.88 7.74 7.84
C PHE A 24 -1.57 7.81 7.07
N LEU A 25 -1.21 8.99 6.59
CA LEU A 25 0.05 9.28 5.92
C LEU A 25 0.46 10.69 6.32
N THR A 26 1.66 10.82 6.90
CA THR A 26 2.24 12.11 7.23
C THR A 26 3.75 12.11 7.04
N THR A 27 4.32 13.30 6.96
CA THR A 27 5.75 13.54 7.01
C THR A 27 6.16 13.91 8.44
N THR A 28 7.24 13.32 8.94
CA THR A 28 7.82 13.59 10.26
C THR A 28 9.28 14.05 10.11
N GLY A 29 9.69 15.00 10.95
CA GLY A 29 11.01 15.65 10.80
C GLY A 29 11.19 16.24 9.40
N ALA A 30 12.43 16.27 8.90
CA ALA A 30 12.69 16.84 7.59
C ALA A 30 12.18 15.96 6.43
N TYR A 31 12.27 14.63 6.52
CA TYR A 31 12.00 13.73 5.37
C TYR A 31 11.55 12.31 5.74
N ASN A 32 11.11 12.04 6.97
CA ASN A 32 10.62 10.71 7.34
C ASN A 32 9.13 10.59 7.01
N LEU A 33 8.69 9.43 6.55
CA LEU A 33 7.27 9.14 6.35
C LEU A 33 6.76 8.26 7.47
N MET A 34 5.60 8.59 8.00
CA MET A 34 4.86 7.74 8.92
C MET A 34 3.53 7.39 8.29
N THR A 35 3.22 6.09 8.25
CA THR A 35 2.00 5.57 7.64
C THR A 35 1.31 4.57 8.53
N ILE A 36 -0.02 4.57 8.53
CA ILE A 36 -0.85 3.49 9.07
C ILE A 36 -1.64 2.93 7.91
N MET A 37 -1.52 1.63 7.71
CA MET A 37 -2.22 0.88 6.68
C MET A 37 -3.06 -0.21 7.30
N VAL A 38 -4.20 -0.52 6.68
CA VAL A 38 -5.04 -1.66 7.05
C VAL A 38 -4.86 -2.79 6.06
N ALA A 39 -5.01 -4.01 6.54
CA ALA A 39 -5.07 -5.21 5.74
C ALA A 39 -6.32 -5.99 6.13
N GLU A 40 -6.97 -6.59 5.14
CA GLU A 40 -8.24 -7.31 5.32
C GLU A 40 -8.02 -8.68 5.97
N ASP A 41 -6.85 -9.29 5.76
CA ASP A 41 -6.44 -10.56 6.35
C ASP A 41 -4.90 -10.62 6.53
N ALA A 42 -4.43 -11.66 7.22
CA ALA A 42 -3.02 -11.85 7.52
C ALA A 42 -2.16 -12.11 6.27
N ASP A 43 -2.71 -12.76 5.25
CA ASP A 43 -1.99 -13.02 4.00
C ASP A 43 -1.77 -11.74 3.20
N THR A 44 -2.80 -10.90 3.10
CA THR A 44 -2.77 -9.58 2.48
C THR A 44 -1.85 -8.64 3.27
N LEU A 45 -1.86 -8.71 4.61
CA LEU A 45 -0.89 -7.99 5.44
C LEU A 45 0.55 -8.38 5.09
N ASN A 46 0.84 -9.68 5.02
CA ASN A 46 2.16 -10.18 4.63
C ASN A 46 2.54 -9.72 3.21
N ALA A 47 1.60 -9.75 2.26
CA ALA A 47 1.84 -9.26 0.91
C ALA A 47 2.10 -7.74 0.87
N ILE A 48 1.41 -6.95 1.70
CA ILE A 48 1.67 -5.52 1.83
C ILE A 48 3.07 -5.30 2.35
N VAL A 49 3.51 -5.98 3.40
CA VAL A 49 4.85 -5.79 4.00
C VAL A 49 5.96 -6.09 2.99
N HIS A 50 5.81 -7.15 2.19
CA HIS A 50 6.89 -7.66 1.33
C HIS A 50 6.85 -7.18 -0.13
N GLU A 51 5.67 -7.06 -0.74
CA GLU A 51 5.53 -6.80 -2.19
C GLU A 51 5.00 -5.37 -2.48
N CYS A 52 3.91 -4.98 -1.82
CA CYS A 52 3.17 -3.74 -2.10
C CYS A 52 3.49 -2.60 -1.11
N SER A 53 4.59 -2.71 -0.35
CA SER A 53 4.91 -1.75 0.71
C SER A 53 5.52 -0.47 0.16
N ALA A 54 5.42 0.59 0.96
CA ALA A 54 6.30 1.75 0.81
C ALA A 54 7.78 1.37 0.72
N ARG A 55 8.18 0.30 1.42
CA ARG A 55 9.57 -0.18 1.44
C ARG A 55 10.08 -0.61 0.06
N ALA A 56 9.19 -1.06 -0.83
CA ALA A 56 9.55 -1.43 -2.19
C ALA A 56 9.85 -0.21 -3.08
N GLN A 57 9.55 1.02 -2.64
CA GLN A 57 9.89 2.23 -3.38
C GLN A 57 11.39 2.52 -3.29
N MET A 58 11.99 2.72 -4.45
CA MET A 58 13.44 2.83 -4.68
C MET A 58 14.15 3.90 -3.83
N ASN A 59 13.44 4.90 -3.32
CA ASN A 59 14.02 6.02 -2.58
C ASN A 59 13.85 5.91 -1.06
N ILE A 60 13.27 4.80 -0.56
CA ILE A 60 13.21 4.53 0.88
C ILE A 60 14.49 3.83 1.33
N ARG A 61 15.36 4.59 2.01
CA ARG A 61 16.66 4.08 2.51
C ARG A 61 16.52 3.21 3.76
N ARG A 62 15.58 3.57 4.64
CA ARG A 62 15.30 2.87 5.89
C ARG A 62 13.79 2.87 6.11
N SER A 63 13.27 1.76 6.61
CA SER A 63 11.87 1.63 6.97
C SER A 63 11.74 0.70 8.16
N GLU A 64 10.80 1.03 9.03
CA GLU A 64 10.37 0.21 10.17
C GLU A 64 8.87 -0.02 10.03
N ALA A 65 8.42 -1.22 10.38
CA ALA A 65 7.04 -1.64 10.22
C ALA A 65 6.71 -2.48 11.43
N THR A 66 5.65 -2.08 12.11
CA THR A 66 5.11 -2.78 13.26
C THR A 66 3.74 -3.29 12.86
N ILE A 67 3.50 -4.56 13.12
CA ILE A 67 2.19 -5.18 12.92
C ILE A 67 1.44 -5.02 14.24
N GLY A 68 0.25 -4.43 14.16
CA GLY A 68 -0.67 -4.30 15.29
C GLY A 68 -1.99 -4.99 15.01
N GLU A 69 -2.73 -5.25 16.08
CA GLU A 69 -4.13 -5.65 16.00
C GLU A 69 -5.02 -4.46 15.60
N ALA A 70 -6.31 -4.72 15.40
CA ALA A 70 -7.29 -3.66 15.15
C ALA A 70 -7.24 -2.59 16.27
N PRO A 71 -7.34 -1.31 15.94
CA PRO A 71 -7.25 -0.25 16.94
C PRO A 71 -8.41 -0.33 17.92
N VAL A 72 -8.11 -0.19 19.22
CA VAL A 72 -9.13 -0.03 20.27
C VAL A 72 -9.83 1.33 20.13
N VAL A 73 -9.07 2.36 19.76
CA VAL A 73 -9.56 3.72 19.48
C VAL A 73 -8.80 4.26 18.25
N PRO A 74 -9.49 4.87 17.27
CA PRO A 74 -10.94 5.06 17.19
C PRO A 74 -11.68 3.78 16.78
N LYS A 75 -12.98 3.71 17.10
CA LYS A 75 -13.85 2.58 16.73
C LYS A 75 -14.02 2.42 15.21
N TYR A 76 -13.88 3.51 14.45
CA TYR A 76 -14.05 3.54 13.00
C TYR A 76 -12.85 4.22 12.35
N LEU A 77 -12.39 3.65 11.23
CA LEU A 77 -11.28 4.19 10.45
C LEU A 77 -11.79 4.78 9.12
N PRO A 78 -11.21 5.89 8.64
CA PRO A 78 -11.54 6.49 7.35
C PRO A 78 -10.92 5.68 6.20
N ILE A 79 -11.47 4.50 5.92
CA ILE A 79 -11.01 3.63 4.82
C ILE A 79 -11.67 4.08 3.51
N LYS A 80 -10.89 4.13 2.43
CA LYS A 80 -11.40 4.47 1.09
C LYS A 80 -12.04 3.23 0.47
N ILE A 81 -13.34 3.31 0.22
CA ILE A 81 -14.09 2.30 -0.53
C ILE A 81 -14.05 2.66 -2.01
N ILE A 82 -13.65 1.71 -2.86
CA ILE A 82 -13.54 1.93 -4.31
C ILE A 82 -14.69 1.23 -5.01
N ALA A 83 -15.65 2.01 -5.51
CA ALA A 83 -16.83 1.48 -6.17
C ALA A 83 -16.51 0.82 -7.53
N THR A 84 -15.60 1.43 -8.30
CA THR A 84 -15.23 0.99 -9.65
C THR A 84 -13.82 0.42 -9.65
N LYS A 85 -13.71 -0.91 -9.72
CA LYS A 85 -12.46 -1.67 -9.62
C LYS A 85 -11.94 -2.03 -11.01
N GLU A 86 -11.58 -1.04 -11.80
CA GLU A 86 -11.31 -1.22 -13.22
C GLU A 86 -9.82 -1.24 -13.56
N ASP A 87 -8.96 -0.73 -12.66
CA ASP A 87 -7.54 -0.59 -12.95
C ASP A 87 -6.88 -1.96 -13.18
N GLU A 88 -5.92 -2.01 -14.11
CA GLU A 88 -5.02 -3.17 -14.22
C GLU A 88 -3.79 -3.04 -13.33
N VAL A 89 -3.35 -1.80 -13.07
CA VAL A 89 -2.14 -1.48 -12.31
C VAL A 89 -2.55 -0.62 -11.12
N ALA A 90 -2.13 -1.05 -9.92
CA ALA A 90 -2.40 -0.33 -8.69
C ALA A 90 -1.69 1.04 -8.66
N PRO A 91 -2.12 2.00 -7.82
CA PRO A 91 -1.49 3.32 -7.72
C PRO A 91 0.00 3.28 -7.36
N CYS A 92 0.44 2.21 -6.67
CA CYS A 92 1.84 1.95 -6.33
C CYS A 92 2.69 1.39 -7.49
N GLY A 93 2.10 1.18 -8.67
CA GLY A 93 2.76 0.65 -9.87
C GLY A 93 2.76 -0.88 -9.99
N ILE A 94 2.23 -1.60 -9.00
CA ILE A 94 2.16 -3.08 -9.04
C ILE A 94 0.99 -3.53 -9.91
N ASN A 95 1.26 -4.42 -10.86
CA ASN A 95 0.21 -5.17 -11.55
C ASN A 95 -0.12 -6.42 -10.72
N CYS A 96 -1.24 -6.38 -10.00
CA CYS A 96 -1.63 -7.48 -9.12
C CYS A 96 -1.90 -8.79 -9.89
N GLY A 97 -2.35 -8.72 -11.15
CA GLY A 97 -2.58 -9.88 -11.99
C GLY A 97 -1.32 -10.68 -12.35
N LYS A 98 -0.14 -10.09 -12.15
CA LYS A 98 1.19 -10.72 -12.36
C LYS A 98 1.97 -10.89 -11.05
N CYS A 99 1.32 -10.67 -9.90
CA CYS A 99 1.96 -10.74 -8.59
C CYS A 99 1.95 -12.19 -8.08
N PRO A 100 3.11 -12.78 -7.72
CA PRO A 100 3.17 -14.16 -7.24
C PRO A 100 2.29 -14.44 -6.02
N ARG A 101 2.18 -13.47 -5.08
CA ARG A 101 1.32 -13.59 -3.90
C ARG A 101 -0.16 -13.69 -4.27
N TYR A 102 -0.59 -12.91 -5.27
CA TYR A 102 -1.98 -12.94 -5.75
C TYR A 102 -2.30 -14.26 -6.48
N GLU A 103 -1.38 -14.73 -7.33
CA GLU A 103 -1.51 -16.02 -8.03
C GLU A 103 -1.62 -17.20 -7.05
N GLN A 104 -0.83 -17.17 -5.97
CA GLN A 104 -0.86 -18.16 -4.89
C GLN A 104 -2.06 -18.00 -3.93
N ARG A 105 -2.99 -17.07 -4.19
CA ARG A 105 -4.11 -16.73 -3.31
C ARG A 105 -3.71 -16.27 -1.90
N LYS A 106 -2.51 -15.71 -1.75
CA LYS A 106 -1.96 -15.12 -0.51
C LYS A 106 -2.03 -13.59 -0.49
N CYS A 107 -2.96 -13.01 -1.24
CA CYS A 107 -3.23 -11.57 -1.29
C CYS A 107 -4.55 -11.34 -2.01
N LEU A 108 -5.38 -10.42 -1.50
CA LEU A 108 -6.64 -10.05 -2.15
C LEU A 108 -6.49 -9.07 -3.32
N ALA A 109 -5.27 -8.73 -3.75
CA ALA A 109 -4.90 -7.68 -4.72
C ALA A 109 -5.20 -6.24 -4.23
N CYS A 110 -5.01 -5.22 -5.06
CA CYS A 110 -5.24 -3.82 -4.69
C CYS A 110 -6.73 -3.44 -4.91
N PRO A 111 -7.40 -2.76 -3.97
CA PRO A 111 -8.83 -2.42 -4.11
C PRO A 111 -9.18 -1.54 -5.31
N THR A 112 -8.23 -0.85 -5.94
CA THR A 112 -8.51 -0.09 -7.18
C THR A 112 -8.55 -0.97 -8.43
N THR A 113 -8.04 -2.20 -8.34
CA THR A 113 -7.81 -3.05 -9.51
C THR A 113 -8.89 -4.09 -9.73
N LYS A 114 -9.10 -4.50 -10.98
CA LYS A 114 -10.04 -5.58 -11.37
C LYS A 114 -9.71 -6.95 -10.78
N TYR A 115 -8.51 -7.11 -10.24
CA TYR A 115 -8.04 -8.33 -9.61
C TYR A 115 -8.51 -8.46 -8.16
N TYR A 116 -9.09 -7.39 -7.57
CA TYR A 116 -9.44 -7.37 -6.17
C TYR A 116 -10.56 -8.35 -5.82
N ARG A 117 -10.37 -9.12 -4.74
CA ARG A 117 -11.33 -10.16 -4.29
C ARG A 117 -11.83 -9.96 -2.87
N GLY A 118 -11.54 -8.81 -2.27
CA GLY A 118 -11.87 -8.51 -0.88
C GLY A 118 -13.08 -7.58 -0.71
N PRO A 119 -13.34 -7.14 0.53
CA PRO A 119 -14.52 -6.35 0.90
C PRO A 119 -14.42 -4.83 0.66
N LEU A 120 -13.23 -4.28 0.36
CA LEU A 120 -13.02 -2.82 0.18
C LEU A 120 -13.39 -2.28 -1.21
#